data_AF-A0A9E5Q5N3-F1
#
_entry.id   AF-A0A9E5Q5N3-F1
#
_cell.length_a   1.000
_cell.length_b   1.000
_cell.length_c   1.000
_cell.angle_alpha   90.00
_cell.angle_beta   90.00
_cell.angle_gamma   90.00
#
_symmetry.space_group_name_H-M   'P 1'
#
loop_
_entity.id
_entity.type
_entity.pdbx_description
1 polymer ?
#
loop_
_entity_poly.entity_id
_entity_poly.type
_entity_poly.pdbx_seq_one_letter_code
_entity_poly.pdbx_strand_id
1 'polypeptide(L)'
;VIRGWLGIYIQDINENLAKAMDLPGTEGALVADVVEDSPAEEAGLQEEDVILELNGKKIPNTADLRNNIASTPPGTEVTLTIF
;
A
#
# COMPACT_ATOMS: atom_id res chain seq x y z
N VAL A 1 12.30 5.94 -18.51
CA VAL A 1 11.13 6.12 -17.64
C VAL A 1 11.58 5.90 -16.21
N ILE A 2 11.60 6.95 -15.40
CA ILE A 2 11.75 6.87 -13.95
C ILE A 2 10.38 6.52 -13.37
N ARG A 3 10.31 5.51 -12.50
CA ARG A 3 9.09 5.07 -11.82
C ARG A 3 9.26 5.26 -10.33
N GLY A 4 8.21 5.70 -9.65
CA GLY A 4 8.17 5.71 -8.19
C GLY A 4 8.36 4.29 -7.64
N TRP A 5 9.09 4.20 -6.54
CA TRP A 5 9.31 2.98 -5.79
C TRP A 5 9.17 3.31 -4.30
N LEU A 6 8.29 2.58 -3.62
CA LEU A 6 8.01 2.79 -2.21
C LEU A 6 8.77 1.79 -1.32
N GLY A 7 9.16 0.63 -1.86
CA GLY A 7 9.85 -0.43 -1.12
C GLY A 7 8.94 -1.25 -0.20
N ILE A 8 7.74 -1.60 -0.66
CA ILE A 8 6.85 -2.51 0.05
C ILE A 8 6.52 -3.74 -0.81
N TYR A 9 6.35 -4.87 -0.15
CA TYR A 9 5.68 -6.03 -0.69
C TYR A 9 4.21 -5.97 -0.32
N ILE A 10 3.35 -6.11 -1.33
CA ILE A 10 1.91 -6.03 -1.16
C ILE A 10 1.23 -7.33 -1.58
N GLN A 11 0.15 -7.66 -0.89
CA GLN A 11 -0.71 -8.80 -1.18
C GLN A 11 -2.18 -8.39 -1.24
N ASP A 12 -2.93 -9.06 -2.11
CA ASP A 12 -4.38 -8.82 -2.21
C ASP A 12 -5.09 -9.41 -1.00
N ILE A 13 -6.05 -8.65 -0.49
CA ILE A 13 -6.87 -9.07 0.65
C ILE A 13 -8.02 -9.93 0.12
N ASN A 14 -8.06 -11.18 0.59
CA ASN A 14 -9.19 -12.06 0.32
C ASN A 14 -10.17 -12.05 1.50
N GLU A 15 -11.38 -12.59 1.30
CA GLU A 15 -12.42 -12.61 2.35
C GLU A 15 -11.98 -13.33 3.63
N ASN A 16 -11.10 -14.33 3.52
CA ASN A 16 -10.61 -15.08 4.68
C ASN A 16 -9.63 -14.23 5.49
N LEU A 17 -8.76 -13.49 4.82
CA LEU A 17 -7.79 -12.57 5.43
C LEU A 17 -8.49 -11.38 6.06
N ALA A 18 -9.46 -10.78 5.35
CA ALA A 18 -10.28 -9.71 5.88
C ALA A 18 -11.01 -10.13 7.17
N LYS A 19 -11.58 -11.34 7.19
CA LYS A 19 -12.20 -11.88 8.41
C LYS A 19 -11.20 -12.18 9.52
N ALA A 20 -10.00 -12.65 9.19
CA ALA A 20 -8.96 -12.95 10.17
C ALA A 20 -8.40 -11.68 10.83
N MET A 21 -8.41 -10.55 10.11
CA MET A 21 -7.92 -9.26 10.54
C MET A 21 -9.04 -8.30 10.99
N ASP A 22 -10.29 -8.78 11.10
CA ASP A 22 -11.48 -7.98 11.41
C ASP A 22 -11.63 -6.71 10.53
N LEU A 23 -11.17 -6.80 9.28
CA LEU A 23 -11.27 -5.71 8.31
C LEU A 23 -12.72 -5.53 7.85
N PRO A 24 -13.18 -4.28 7.69
CA PRO A 24 -14.54 -3.98 7.24
C PRO A 24 -14.79 -4.36 5.77
N GLY A 25 -13.75 -4.72 5.02
CA GLY A 25 -13.85 -5.11 3.61
C GLY A 25 -12.60 -5.82 3.09
N THR A 26 -12.66 -6.23 1.83
CA THR A 26 -11.54 -6.83 1.07
C THR A 26 -10.88 -5.83 0.12
N GLU A 27 -11.27 -4.56 0.21
CA GLU A 27 -10.69 -3.49 -0.58
C GLU A 27 -9.37 -3.03 0.05
N GLY A 28 -8.38 -2.77 -0.80
CA GLY A 28 -7.09 -2.26 -0.37
C GLY A 28 -5.92 -3.12 -0.80
N ALA A 29 -4.77 -2.82 -0.23
CA ALA A 29 -3.53 -3.57 -0.40
C ALA A 29 -2.93 -3.83 0.97
N LEU A 30 -2.79 -5.11 1.33
CA LEU A 30 -2.09 -5.51 2.55
C LEU A 30 -0.58 -5.38 2.32
N VAL A 31 0.10 -4.72 3.24
CA VAL A 31 1.56 -4.70 3.32
C VAL A 31 2.01 -6.02 3.92
N ALA A 32 2.61 -6.86 3.08
CA ALA A 32 3.15 -8.15 3.50
C ALA A 32 4.54 -8.02 4.11
N ASP A 33 5.33 -7.06 3.63
CA ASP A 33 6.69 -6.81 4.11
C ASP A 33 7.15 -5.41 3.66
N VAL A 34 8.08 -4.82 4.40
CA VAL A 34 8.67 -3.50 4.12
C VAL A 34 10.17 -3.66 3.93
N VAL A 35 10.70 -3.12 2.84
CA VAL A 35 12.13 -3.18 2.53
C VAL A 35 12.89 -2.22 3.45
N GLU A 36 13.96 -2.69 4.08
CA GLU A 36 14.88 -1.83 4.86
C GLU A 36 15.48 -0.72 3.98
N ASP A 37 15.71 0.46 4.56
CA ASP A 37 16.17 1.68 3.90
C ASP A 37 15.24 2.16 2.76
N SER A 38 13.95 1.86 2.85
CA SER A 38 12.95 2.28 1.86
C SER A 38 12.15 3.52 2.28
N PRO A 39 11.57 4.26 1.32
CA PRO A 39 10.66 5.37 1.63
C PRO A 39 9.45 4.96 2.48
N ALA A 40 9.01 3.70 2.39
CA ALA A 40 7.94 3.18 3.21
C ALA A 40 8.34 3.00 4.67
N GLU A 41 9.52 2.46 4.92
CA GLU A 41 10.07 2.33 6.27
C GLU A 41 10.31 3.71 6.90
N GLU A 42 10.86 4.66 6.13
CA GLU A 42 11.05 6.05 6.58
C GLU A 42 9.71 6.73 6.92
N ALA A 43 8.63 6.36 6.22
CA ALA A 43 7.27 6.81 6.52
C ALA A 43 6.63 6.09 7.73
N GLY A 44 7.26 5.04 8.25
CA GLY A 44 6.78 4.25 9.38
C GLY A 44 5.73 3.18 9.01
N LEU A 45 5.65 2.77 7.74
CA LEU A 45 4.83 1.63 7.33
C LEU A 45 5.37 0.34 7.93
N GLN A 46 4.46 -0.57 8.28
CA GLN A 46 4.81 -1.87 8.83
C GLN A 46 4.13 -3.00 8.05
N GLU A 47 4.64 -4.21 8.26
CA GLU A 47 3.90 -5.42 7.92
C GLU A 47 2.53 -5.41 8.61
N GLU A 48 1.53 -6.03 7.96
CA GLU A 48 0.13 -6.07 8.41
C GLU A 48 -0.68 -4.77 8.21
N ASP A 49 -0.04 -3.67 7.79
CA ASP A 49 -0.77 -2.44 7.44
C ASP A 49 -1.65 -2.64 6.19
N VAL A 50 -2.86 -2.10 6.21
CA VAL A 50 -3.79 -2.16 5.08
C VAL A 50 -3.96 -0.79 4.44
N ILE A 51 -3.46 -0.63 3.22
CA ILE A 51 -3.57 0.61 2.46
C ILE A 51 -4.94 0.66 1.79
N LEU A 52 -5.80 1.59 2.22
CA LEU A 52 -7.14 1.81 1.69
C LEU A 52 -7.19 2.93 0.65
N GLU A 53 -6.39 3.97 0.84
CA GLU A 53 -6.39 5.15 -0.04
C GLU A 53 -4.98 5.68 -0.28
N LEU A 54 -4.79 6.27 -1.47
CA LEU A 54 -3.59 6.99 -1.87
C LEU A 54 -4.00 8.38 -2.35
N ASN A 55 -3.50 9.43 -1.70
CA ASN A 55 -3.83 10.83 -1.97
C ASN A 55 -5.35 11.09 -2.00
N GLY A 56 -6.09 10.46 -1.09
CA GLY A 56 -7.56 10.52 -1.02
C GLY A 56 -8.29 9.79 -2.15
N LYS A 57 -7.59 8.99 -2.97
CA LYS A 57 -8.20 8.07 -3.93
C LYS A 57 -8.24 6.66 -3.35
N LYS A 58 -9.42 6.07 -3.36
CA LYS A 58 -9.61 4.67 -2.99
C LYS A 58 -8.79 3.73 -3.86
N ILE A 59 -8.14 2.78 -3.20
CA ILE A 59 -7.36 1.72 -3.82
C ILE A 59 -8.12 0.42 -3.62
N PRO A 60 -8.83 -0.10 -4.63
CA PRO A 60 -9.63 -1.30 -4.45
C PRO A 60 -8.79 -2.59 -4.48
N ASN A 61 -7.58 -2.56 -5.05
CA ASN A 61 -6.69 -3.72 -5.17
C ASN A 61 -5.20 -3.32 -5.22
N THR A 62 -4.31 -4.30 -5.07
CA THR A 62 -2.85 -4.07 -5.12
C THR A 62 -2.35 -3.57 -6.47
N ALA A 63 -2.98 -3.96 -7.57
CA ALA A 63 -2.58 -3.53 -8.91
C ALA A 63 -2.77 -2.02 -9.09
N ASP A 64 -3.87 -1.47 -8.57
CA ASP A 64 -4.13 -0.04 -8.56
C ASP A 64 -3.11 0.71 -7.72
N LEU A 65 -2.77 0.21 -6.53
CA LEU A 65 -1.71 0.82 -5.71
C LEU A 65 -0.39 0.87 -6.48
N ARG A 66 0.04 -0.28 -7.00
CA ARG A 66 1.29 -0.41 -7.75
C ARG A 66 1.32 0.51 -8.97
N ASN A 67 0.22 0.60 -9.71
CA ASN A 67 0.13 1.46 -10.89
C ASN A 67 0.18 2.94 -10.50
N ASN A 68 -0.48 3.34 -9.41
CA ASN A 68 -0.43 4.72 -8.91
C ASN A 68 0.99 5.08 -8.48
N ILE A 69 1.64 4.25 -7.65
CA ILE A 69 3.03 4.47 -7.21
C ILE A 69 4.00 4.53 -8.40
N ALA A 70 3.86 3.61 -9.37
CA ALA A 70 4.70 3.60 -10.56
C ALA A 70 4.49 4.82 -11.47
N SER A 71 3.29 5.43 -11.43
CA SER A 71 2.95 6.65 -12.18
C SER A 71 3.38 7.92 -11.45
N THR A 72 3.59 7.85 -10.14
CA THR A 72 4.08 8.96 -9.33
C THR A 72 5.57 9.16 -9.56
N PRO A 73 6.02 10.40 -9.86
CA PRO A 73 7.44 10.70 -9.98
C PRO A 73 8.18 10.48 -8.65
N PRO A 74 9.41 9.91 -8.67
CA PRO A 74 10.25 9.84 -7.49
C PRO A 74 10.44 11.21 -6.84
N GLY A 75 10.46 11.26 -5.51
CA GLY A 75 10.57 12.50 -4.73
C GLY A 75 9.25 13.27 -4.57
N THR A 76 8.13 12.70 -5.03
CA THR A 76 6.80 13.25 -4.74
C THR A 76 6.29 12.65 -3.43
N GLU A 77 5.85 13.51 -2.51
CA GLU A 77 5.15 13.06 -1.31
C GLU A 77 3.76 12.55 -1.67
N VAL A 78 3.41 11.39 -1.12
CA VAL A 78 2.07 10.82 -1.23
C VAL A 78 1.53 10.56 0.16
N THR A 79 0.23 10.79 0.35
CA THR A 79 -0.47 10.47 1.59
C THR A 79 -1.13 9.11 1.43
N LEU A 80 -0.84 8.19 2.34
CA LEU A 80 -1.48 6.88 2.41
C LEU A 80 -2.43 6.85 3.60
N THR A 81 -3.65 6.35 3.37
CA THR A 81 -4.58 6.05 4.46
C THR A 81 -4.46 4.56 4.74
N ILE A 82 -3.92 4.23 5.92
CA ILE A 82 -3.83 2.87 6.45
C ILE A 82 -4.93 2.61 7.48
N PHE A 83 -5.30 1.34 7.65
CA PHE A 83 -6.24 0.86 8.68
C PHE A 83 -5.50 0.12 9.79
#